data_AF-A0A965BT43-F1
#
_entry.id   AF-A0A965BT43-F1
#
_cell.length_a   1.000
_cell.length_b   1.000
_cell.length_c   1.000
_cell.angle_alpha   90.00
_cell.angle_beta   90.00
_cell.angle_gamma   90.00
#
_symmetry.space_group_name_H-M   'P 1'
#
loop_
_entity.id
_entity.type
_entity.pdbx_description
1 polymer ?
#
loop_
_entity_poly.entity_id
_entity_poly.type
_entity_poly.pdbx_seq_one_letter_code
_entity_poly.pdbx_strand_id
1 'polypeptide(L)'
;MIPPLKEDLFQGLAAHRLDQAIDSALSMLQGNGKIADRFLESLLVFEQIFYEPIADSPHGTELMDISLSLASEIMTKKLARFHAALTKSLSEAEARGQITFARTPMKPRAFVELLFTALNGVKKRALNTAEFRKLVR
;
A
#
# COMPACT_ATOMS: atom_id res chain seq x y z
N MET A 1 -31.34 8.40 3.11
CA MET A 1 -30.43 9.52 3.40
C MET A 1 -29.59 9.10 4.61
N ILE A 2 -28.39 8.56 4.36
CA ILE A 2 -27.44 8.20 5.45
C ILE A 2 -26.82 9.53 5.92
N PRO A 3 -26.69 9.80 7.23
CA PRO A 3 -26.29 11.12 7.69
C PRO A 3 -24.81 11.38 7.35
N PRO A 4 -24.45 12.61 6.95
CA PRO A 4 -23.11 12.99 6.49
C PRO A 4 -21.98 12.65 7.47
N LEU A 5 -22.29 12.58 8.77
CA LEU A 5 -21.31 12.32 9.84
C LEU A 5 -20.64 10.94 9.77
N LYS A 6 -21.35 9.90 9.30
CA LYS A 6 -20.82 8.52 9.31
C LYS A 6 -19.78 8.32 8.21
N GLU A 7 -20.07 8.84 7.03
CA GLU A 7 -19.19 8.73 5.86
C GLU A 7 -17.90 9.56 6.06
N ASP A 8 -18.04 10.79 6.56
CA ASP A 8 -16.90 11.66 6.87
C ASP A 8 -15.98 11.03 7.94
N LEU A 9 -16.54 10.38 8.95
CA LEU A 9 -15.78 9.67 9.98
C LEU A 9 -15.00 8.49 9.39
N PHE A 10 -15.61 7.71 8.51
CA PHE A 10 -14.92 6.60 7.85
C PHE A 10 -13.84 7.06 6.88
N GLN A 11 -14.08 8.14 6.13
CA GLN A 11 -13.07 8.75 5.27
C GLN A 11 -11.87 9.28 6.08
N GLY A 12 -12.14 9.96 7.20
CA GLY A 12 -11.11 10.43 8.13
C GLY A 12 -10.29 9.29 8.73
N LEU A 13 -10.96 8.20 9.14
CA LEU A 13 -10.30 7.00 9.64
C LEU A 13 -9.42 6.34 8.57
N ALA A 14 -9.93 6.17 7.35
CA ALA A 14 -9.17 5.61 6.25
C ALA A 14 -7.94 6.48 5.90
N ALA A 15 -8.09 7.81 5.90
CA ALA A 15 -6.99 8.75 5.67
C ALA A 15 -5.90 8.65 6.75
N HIS A 16 -6.30 8.58 8.02
CA HIS A 16 -5.37 8.41 9.13
C HIS A 16 -4.62 7.08 9.05
N ARG A 17 -5.31 5.98 8.74
CA ARG A 17 -4.70 4.66 8.57
C ARG A 17 -3.71 4.62 7.41
N LEU A 18 -4.06 5.28 6.30
CA LEU A 18 -3.15 5.41 5.16
C LEU A 18 -1.87 6.15 5.56
N ASP A 19 -1.97 7.22 6.35
CA ASP A 19 -0.77 7.93 6.85
C ASP A 19 0.09 7.02 7.73
N GLN A 20 -0.52 6.34 8.69
CA GLN A 20 0.19 5.41 9.57
C GLN A 20 0.89 4.30 8.79
N ALA A 21 0.21 3.73 7.78
CA ALA A 21 0.76 2.68 6.93
C ALA A 21 1.96 3.19 6.13
N ILE A 22 1.85 4.37 5.50
CA ILE A 22 2.93 4.96 4.71
C ILE A 22 4.12 5.32 5.60
N ASP A 23 3.92 6.00 6.72
CA ASP A 23 5.04 6.42 7.56
C ASP A 23 5.78 5.21 8.16
N SER A 24 5.05 4.16 8.57
CA SER A 24 5.65 2.92 9.05
C SER A 24 6.41 2.18 7.94
N ALA A 25 5.83 2.10 6.74
CA ALA A 25 6.47 1.49 5.57
C ALA A 25 7.74 2.24 5.16
N LEU A 26 7.73 3.58 5.22
CA LEU A 26 8.91 4.40 4.94
C LEU A 26 10.00 4.20 5.99
N SER A 27 9.64 4.01 7.26
CA SER A 27 10.60 3.68 8.33
C SER A 27 11.33 2.36 8.05
N MET A 28 10.61 1.32 7.64
CA MET A 28 11.22 0.03 7.24
C MET A 28 12.19 0.20 6.07
N LEU A 29 11.80 1.00 5.08
CA LEU A 29 12.60 1.25 3.90
C LEU A 29 13.91 2.02 4.21
N GLN A 30 13.89 2.88 5.23
CA GLN A 30 15.05 3.65 5.71
C GLN A 30 15.92 2.87 6.70
N GLY A 31 15.49 1.69 7.15
CA GLY A 31 16.22 0.86 8.08
C GLY A 31 17.54 0.32 7.51
N ASN A 32 18.24 -0.46 8.33
CA ASN A 32 19.47 -1.15 7.95
C ASN A 32 19.17 -2.53 7.34
N GLY A 33 20.12 -3.08 6.59
CA GLY A 33 20.01 -4.42 5.99
C GLY A 33 19.88 -4.41 4.47
N LYS A 34 19.59 -5.58 3.89
CA LYS A 34 19.50 -5.73 2.43
C LYS A 34 18.28 -4.96 1.91
N ILE A 35 18.42 -4.32 0.74
CA ILE A 35 17.31 -3.60 0.12
C ILE A 35 16.11 -4.52 -0.14
N ALA A 36 16.34 -5.77 -0.53
CA ALA A 36 15.25 -6.72 -0.81
C ALA A 36 14.38 -6.94 0.44
N ASP A 37 15.02 -7.17 1.58
CA ASP A 37 14.34 -7.38 2.87
C ASP A 37 13.58 -6.12 3.27
N ARG A 38 14.24 -4.96 3.28
CA ARG A 38 13.61 -3.67 3.63
C ARG A 38 12.45 -3.30 2.72
N PHE A 39 12.56 -3.59 1.42
CA PHE A 39 11.52 -3.34 0.43
C PHE A 39 10.30 -4.25 0.67
N LEU A 40 10.53 -5.54 0.94
CA LEU A 40 9.48 -6.48 1.25
C LEU A 40 8.77 -6.14 2.57
N GLU A 41 9.54 -5.89 3.64
CA GLU A 41 9.00 -5.50 4.95
C GLU A 41 8.21 -4.20 4.87
N SER A 42 8.68 -3.21 4.09
CA SER A 42 7.96 -1.97 3.83
C SER A 42 6.58 -2.22 3.21
N LEU A 43 6.48 -3.15 2.24
CA LEU A 43 5.21 -3.53 1.63
C LEU A 43 4.30 -4.29 2.61
N LEU A 44 4.86 -5.25 3.36
CA LEU A 44 4.09 -6.04 4.32
C LEU A 44 3.49 -5.15 5.41
N VAL A 45 4.28 -4.25 6.01
CA VAL A 45 3.83 -3.32 7.03
C VAL A 45 2.75 -2.37 6.48
N PHE A 46 2.92 -1.88 5.24
CA PHE A 46 1.90 -1.06 4.59
C PHE A 46 0.58 -1.82 4.46
N GLU A 47 0.62 -3.03 3.91
CA GLU A 47 -0.58 -3.84 3.66
C GLU A 47 -1.27 -4.22 4.99
N GLN A 48 -0.51 -4.62 6.01
CA GLN A 48 -1.04 -4.95 7.34
C GLN A 48 -1.75 -3.75 7.97
N ILE A 49 -1.07 -2.60 8.12
CA ILE A 49 -1.65 -1.45 8.82
C ILE A 49 -2.87 -0.91 8.09
N PHE A 50 -2.83 -0.89 6.75
CA PHE A 50 -3.92 -0.31 5.98
C PHE A 50 -5.14 -1.24 5.89
N TYR A 51 -4.94 -2.56 5.79
CA TYR A 51 -6.02 -3.50 5.47
C TYR A 51 -6.41 -4.48 6.59
N GLU A 52 -5.53 -4.81 7.54
CA GLU A 52 -5.85 -5.73 8.64
C GLU A 52 -7.02 -5.24 9.51
N PRO A 53 -7.11 -3.94 9.89
CA PRO A 53 -8.25 -3.44 10.66
C PRO A 53 -9.58 -3.49 9.88
N ILE A 54 -9.54 -3.41 8.55
CA ILE A 54 -10.71 -3.55 7.68
C ILE A 54 -11.17 -5.02 7.72
N ALA A 55 -10.23 -5.96 7.68
CA ALA A 55 -10.52 -7.37 7.72
C ALA A 55 -11.16 -7.81 9.04
N ASP A 56 -10.84 -7.20 10.17
CA ASP A 56 -11.40 -7.56 11.50
C ASP A 56 -12.57 -6.68 11.97
N SER A 57 -12.97 -5.69 11.18
CA SER A 57 -14.10 -4.81 11.50
C SER A 57 -15.46 -5.45 11.20
N PRO A 58 -16.47 -5.32 12.08
CA PRO A 58 -17.87 -5.62 11.79
C PRO A 58 -18.44 -4.80 10.62
N HIS A 59 -17.82 -3.66 10.32
CA HIS A 59 -18.12 -2.80 9.17
C HIS A 59 -17.07 -2.95 8.05
N GLY A 60 -16.35 -4.07 8.01
CA GLY A 60 -15.24 -4.31 7.09
C GLY A 60 -15.62 -4.15 5.62
N THR A 61 -16.84 -4.53 5.23
CA THR A 61 -17.34 -4.31 3.86
C THR A 61 -17.51 -2.82 3.55
N GLU A 62 -18.09 -2.04 4.46
CA GLU A 62 -18.27 -0.58 4.28
C GLU A 62 -16.91 0.14 4.24
N LEU A 63 -15.97 -0.25 5.11
CA LEU A 63 -14.62 0.29 5.12
C LEU A 63 -13.82 -0.11 3.87
N MET A 64 -14.01 -1.34 3.37
CA MET A 64 -13.41 -1.82 2.14
C MET A 64 -13.97 -1.05 0.94
N ASP A 65 -15.29 -0.89 0.85
CA ASP A 65 -15.95 -0.13 -0.23
C ASP A 65 -15.53 1.33 -0.23
N ILE A 66 -15.46 1.96 0.95
CA ILE A 66 -14.94 3.32 1.10
C ILE A 66 -13.46 3.36 0.67
N SER A 67 -12.61 2.45 1.16
CA SER A 67 -11.19 2.40 0.75
C SER A 67 -10.98 2.16 -0.75
N LEU A 68 -11.84 1.36 -1.39
CA LEU A 68 -11.83 1.05 -2.82
C LEU A 68 -12.43 2.18 -3.66
N SER A 69 -13.43 2.91 -3.13
CA SER A 69 -14.02 4.08 -3.77
C SER A 69 -13.24 5.37 -3.49
N LEU A 70 -12.23 5.34 -2.61
CA LEU A 70 -11.44 6.52 -2.27
C LEU A 70 -10.42 6.84 -3.36
N ALA A 71 -10.89 7.60 -4.35
CA ALA A 71 -10.11 8.36 -5.30
C ALA A 71 -9.92 9.82 -4.85
N SER A 72 -9.86 10.09 -3.54
CA SER A 72 -9.59 11.44 -3.05
C SER A 72 -8.17 11.86 -3.46
N GLU A 73 -8.03 13.08 -3.98
CA GLU A 73 -6.75 13.65 -4.41
C GLU A 73 -5.67 13.55 -3.32
N ILE A 74 -6.07 13.66 -2.05
CA ILE A 74 -5.19 13.53 -0.88
C ILE A 74 -4.60 12.13 -0.79
N MET A 75 -5.40 11.08 -0.98
CA MET A 75 -4.92 9.70 -0.93
C MET A 75 -4.04 9.36 -2.12
N THR A 76 -4.41 9.83 -3.32
CA THR A 76 -3.58 9.66 -4.53
C THR A 76 -2.20 10.29 -4.35
N LYS A 77 -2.13 11.50 -3.79
CA LYS A 77 -0.85 12.17 -3.46
C LYS A 77 -0.03 11.38 -2.44
N LYS A 78 -0.67 10.83 -1.41
CA LYS A 78 -0.01 10.02 -0.38
C LYS A 78 0.55 8.70 -0.94
N LEU A 79 -0.23 7.96 -1.72
CA LEU A 79 0.25 6.76 -2.41
C LEU A 79 1.38 7.08 -3.39
N ALA A 80 1.29 8.20 -4.12
CA ALA A 80 2.36 8.65 -5.01
C ALA A 80 3.67 8.91 -4.24
N ARG A 81 3.61 9.49 -3.03
CA ARG A 81 4.77 9.64 -2.14
C ARG A 81 5.39 8.28 -1.80
N PHE A 82 4.58 7.28 -1.49
CA PHE A 82 5.07 5.95 -1.18
C PHE A 82 5.71 5.27 -2.39
N HIS A 83 5.06 5.30 -3.56
CA HIS A 83 5.60 4.76 -4.81
C HIS A 83 6.93 5.42 -5.20
N ALA A 84 7.03 6.74 -5.03
CA ALA A 84 8.26 7.48 -5.29
C ALA A 84 9.39 7.04 -4.35
N ALA A 85 9.10 6.80 -3.07
CA ALA A 85 10.09 6.32 -2.12
C ALA A 85 10.60 4.92 -2.46
N LEU A 86 9.70 3.99 -2.80
CA LEU A 86 10.07 2.64 -3.27
C LEU A 86 10.93 2.69 -4.53
N THR A 87 10.53 3.51 -5.51
CA THR A 87 11.27 3.73 -6.75
C THR A 87 12.68 4.25 -6.46
N LYS A 88 12.79 5.27 -5.61
CA LYS A 88 14.06 5.88 -5.22
C LYS A 88 14.98 4.85 -4.55
N SER A 89 14.48 4.09 -3.58
CA SER A 89 15.27 3.09 -2.87
C SER A 89 15.81 2.00 -3.79
N LEU A 90 15.02 1.54 -4.76
CA LEU A 90 15.49 0.60 -5.79
C LEU A 90 16.54 1.22 -6.71
N SER A 91 16.34 2.47 -7.14
CA SER A 91 17.26 3.19 -8.02
C SER A 91 18.62 3.39 -7.34
N GLU A 92 18.62 3.79 -6.07
CA GLU A 92 19.86 3.95 -5.30
C GLU A 92 20.54 2.62 -5.02
N ALA A 93 19.78 1.55 -4.75
CA ALA A 93 20.36 0.23 -4.55
C ALA A 93 21.00 -0.33 -5.83
N GLU A 94 20.39 -0.08 -6.99
CA GLU A 94 21.00 -0.39 -8.28
C GLU A 94 22.28 0.41 -8.50
N ALA A 95 22.27 1.73 -8.24
CA ALA A 95 23.46 2.58 -8.36
C ALA A 95 24.60 2.15 -7.41
N ARG A 96 24.27 1.55 -6.26
CA ARG A 96 25.21 0.97 -5.30
C ARG A 96 25.62 -0.47 -5.62
N GLY A 97 25.12 -1.06 -6.72
CA GLY A 97 25.42 -2.44 -7.12
C GLY A 97 24.81 -3.52 -6.20
N GLN A 98 23.83 -3.16 -5.36
CA GLN A 98 23.18 -4.09 -4.43
C GLN A 98 22.12 -4.97 -5.12
N ILE A 99 21.56 -4.46 -6.23
CA ILE A 99 20.61 -5.14 -7.11
C ILE A 99 20.93 -4.76 -8.56
N THR A 100 20.30 -5.42 -9.53
CA THR A 100 20.44 -5.06 -10.94
C THR A 100 19.12 -5.22 -11.69
N PHE A 101 18.77 -4.20 -12.48
CA PHE A 101 17.72 -4.30 -13.50
C PHE A 101 18.30 -4.59 -14.89
N ALA A 102 19.62 -4.73 -15.06
CA ALA A 102 20.25 -4.90 -16.38
C ALA A 102 19.81 -6.16 -17.15
N ARG A 103 19.20 -7.14 -16.47
CA ARG A 103 18.66 -8.37 -17.08
C ARG A 103 17.19 -8.25 -17.50
N THR A 104 16.61 -7.07 -17.38
CA THR A 104 15.24 -6.76 -17.78
C THR A 104 15.21 -5.40 -18.48
N PRO A 105 14.33 -5.18 -19.48
CA PRO A 105 14.13 -3.84 -20.04
C PRO A 105 13.47 -2.86 -19.04
N MET A 106 13.08 -3.34 -17.85
CA MET A 106 12.30 -2.61 -16.87
C MET A 106 13.18 -1.72 -15.97
N LYS A 107 12.77 -0.46 -15.81
CA LYS A 107 13.39 0.46 -14.84
C LYS A 107 12.70 0.33 -13.46
N PRO A 108 13.37 0.72 -12.35
CA PRO A 108 12.80 0.67 -11.01
C PRO A 108 11.37 1.23 -10.87
N ARG A 109 11.08 2.37 -11.53
CA ARG A 109 9.75 2.97 -11.53
C ARG A 109 8.69 2.05 -12.14
N ALA A 110 8.97 1.51 -13.32
CA ALA A 110 8.05 0.62 -14.03
C ALA A 110 7.81 -0.67 -13.25
N PHE A 111 8.83 -1.15 -12.52
CA PHE A 111 8.68 -2.30 -11.62
C PHE A 111 7.72 -2.00 -10.46
N VAL A 112 7.86 -0.85 -9.80
CA VAL A 112 6.94 -0.44 -8.72
C VAL A 112 5.51 -0.28 -9.26
N GLU A 113 5.34 0.39 -10.40
CA GLU A 113 4.03 0.56 -11.03
C GLU A 113 3.37 -0.79 -11.39
N LEU A 114 4.14 -1.73 -11.95
CA LEU A 114 3.67 -3.08 -12.25
C LEU A 114 3.30 -3.85 -10.97
N LEU A 115 4.13 -3.77 -9.93
CA LEU A 115 3.89 -4.43 -8.66
C LEU A 115 2.57 -3.98 -8.03
N PHE A 116 2.33 -2.68 -7.92
CA PHE A 116 1.07 -2.17 -7.39
C PHE A 116 -0.12 -2.50 -8.29
N THR A 117 0.07 -2.53 -9.61
CA THR A 117 -0.98 -3.00 -10.53
C THR A 117 -1.34 -4.47 -10.25
N ALA A 118 -0.35 -5.33 -10.04
CA ALA A 118 -0.55 -6.74 -9.71
C ALA A 118 -1.22 -6.91 -8.34
N LEU A 119 -0.74 -6.21 -7.30
CA LEU A 119 -1.32 -6.23 -5.96
C LEU A 119 -2.78 -5.79 -5.97
N ASN A 120 -3.09 -4.68 -6.65
CA ASN A 120 -4.46 -4.21 -6.80
C ASN A 120 -5.33 -5.20 -7.59
N GLY A 121 -4.77 -5.85 -8.60
CA GLY A 121 -5.45 -6.92 -9.36
C GLY A 121 -5.81 -8.13 -8.49
N VAL A 122 -4.91 -8.54 -7.59
CA VAL A 122 -5.16 -9.62 -6.62
C VAL A 122 -6.28 -9.22 -5.64
N LYS A 123 -6.21 -8.01 -5.09
CA LYS A 123 -7.23 -7.50 -4.14
C LYS A 123 -8.63 -7.42 -4.75
N LYS A 124 -8.74 -7.01 -6.02
CA LYS A 124 -10.03 -6.96 -6.74
C LYS A 124 -10.70 -8.32 -6.94
N ARG A 125 -9.99 -9.44 -6.75
CA ARG A 125 -10.59 -10.78 -6.80
C ARG A 125 -11.35 -11.13 -5.51
N ALA A 126 -11.11 -10.44 -4.40
CA ALA A 126 -11.86 -10.66 -3.18
C ALA A 126 -13.29 -10.11 -3.34
N LEU A 127 -14.28 -11.01 -3.34
CA LEU A 127 -15.69 -10.65 -3.50
C LEU A 127 -16.33 -10.14 -2.20
N ASN A 128 -15.67 -10.34 -1.06
CA ASN A 128 -16.13 -9.93 0.27
C ASN A 128 -14.96 -9.88 1.27
N THR A 129 -15.22 -9.31 2.45
CA THR A 129 -14.22 -9.16 3.53
C THR A 129 -13.61 -10.49 4.00
N ALA A 130 -14.34 -11.61 3.92
CA ALA A 130 -13.84 -12.91 4.35
C ALA A 130 -12.78 -13.46 3.38
N GLU A 131 -12.99 -13.32 2.06
CA GLU A 131 -11.98 -13.64 1.05
C GLU A 131 -10.80 -12.68 1.11
N PHE A 132 -11.07 -11.40 1.36
CA PHE A 132 -10.02 -10.41 1.54
C PHE A 132 -9.11 -10.73 2.74
N ARG A 133 -9.69 -11.18 3.87
CA ARG A 133 -8.95 -11.60 5.07
C ARG A 133 -7.98 -12.76 4.79
N LYS A 134 -8.30 -13.65 3.85
CA LYS A 134 -7.40 -14.75 3.42
C LYS A 134 -6.21 -14.28 2.56
N LEU A 135 -6.28 -13.08 1.99
CA LEU A 135 -5.21 -12.52 1.16
C LEU A 135 -4.21 -11.68 1.97
N VAL A 136 -4.63 -11.17 3.13
CA VAL A 136 -3.84 -10.27 3.99
C VAL A 136 -3.18 -11.01 5.17
N ARG A 137 -3.64 -12.23 5.48
CA ARG A 137 -3.05 -13.14 6.48
C ARG A 137 -2.27 -14.25 5.80
#